data_AF-A0A6P0YYT6-F1
#
_entry.id   AF-A0A6P0YYT6-F1
#
_cell.length_a   1.000
_cell.length_b   1.000
_cell.length_c   1.000
_cell.angle_alpha   90.00
_cell.angle_beta   90.00
_cell.angle_gamma   90.00
#
_symmetry.space_group_name_H-M   'P 1'
#
loop_
_entity.id
_entity.type
_entity.pdbx_description
1 polymer ?
#
loop_
_entity_poly.entity_id
_entity_poly.type
_entity_poly.pdbx_seq_one_letter_code
_entity_poly.pdbx_strand_id
1 'polypeptide(L)' 'NDEFNIHCTVKPLALMRKLIEIFVPRTKMTVVLDPFAGSGSTLVAAKELGVNYLGIEIVPDYVDIIKKRLAL' A
#
# COMPACT_ATOMS: atom_id res chain seq x y z
N ASN A 1 4.72 -8.90 -14.85
CA ASN A 1 3.32 -9.35 -14.80
C ASN A 1 2.45 -8.20 -14.32
N ASP A 2 2.13 -7.27 -15.22
CA ASP A 2 1.32 -6.06 -14.96
C ASP A 2 -0.14 -6.22 -15.41
N GLU A 3 -0.63 -7.46 -15.48
CA GLU A 3 -1.91 -7.80 -16.12
C GLU A 3 -3.18 -7.37 -15.35
N PHE A 4 -3.05 -6.62 -14.26
CA PHE A 4 -4.21 -6.10 -13.51
C PHE A 4 -4.18 -4.58 -13.27
N ASN A 5 -3.31 -3.84 -13.97
CA ASN A 5 -3.21 -2.38 -13.84
C ASN A 5 -4.24 -1.63 -14.71
N ILE A 6 -5.53 -1.79 -14.40
CA ILE A 6 -6.63 -1.05 -15.07
C ILE A 6 -7.01 0.23 -14.30
N HIS A 7 -6.08 0.79 -13.51
CA HIS A 7 -6.34 1.97 -12.67
C HIS A 7 -5.35 3.08 -13.01
N CYS A 8 -5.89 4.19 -13.53
CA CYS A 8 -5.13 5.29 -14.16
C CYS A 8 -4.10 6.01 -13.26
N THR A 9 -4.11 5.76 -11.94
CA THR A 9 -3.35 6.53 -10.93
C THR A 9 -2.65 5.65 -9.89
N VAL A 10 -2.21 4.44 -10.28
CA VAL A 10 -1.43 3.58 -9.38
C VAL A 10 -0.10 4.24 -9.06
N LYS A 11 0.11 4.59 -7.78
CA LYS A 11 1.39 5.13 -7.31
C LYS A 11 2.50 4.08 -7.52
N PRO A 12 3.66 4.44 -8.10
CA PRO A 12 4.77 3.51 -8.28
C PRO A 12 5.22 2.91 -6.95
N LEU A 13 5.33 1.59 -6.89
CA LEU A 13 5.66 0.89 -5.64
C LEU A 13 7.04 1.27 -5.09
N ALA A 14 8.02 1.47 -5.99
CA ALA A 14 9.36 1.90 -5.63
C ALA A 14 9.37 3.26 -4.91
N LEU A 15 8.51 4.19 -5.33
CA LEU A 15 8.37 5.48 -4.67
C LEU A 15 7.82 5.31 -3.25
N MET A 16 6.75 4.52 -3.09
CA MET A 16 6.15 4.30 -1.78
C MET A 16 7.11 3.61 -0.80
N ARG A 17 7.87 2.61 -1.28
CA ARG A 17 8.93 1.98 -0.47
C ARG A 17 9.96 3.01 -0.01
N LYS A 18 10.44 3.86 -0.93
CA LYS A 18 11.43 4.88 -0.61
C LYS A 18 10.93 5.88 0.43
N LEU A 19 9.67 6.31 0.33
CA LEU A 19 9.05 7.21 1.30
C LEU A 19 8.95 6.56 2.69
N ILE A 20 8.56 5.28 2.76
CA ILE A 20 8.48 4.55 4.02
C ILE A 20 9.87 4.39 4.66
N GLU A 21 10.89 4.04 3.87
CA GLU A 21 12.27 3.93 4.36
C GLU A 21 12.83 5.25 4.93
N ILE A 22 12.50 6.39 4.32
CA ILE A 22 13.01 7.70 4.74
C ILE A 22 12.27 8.23 5.97
N PHE A 23 10.94 8.14 5.98
CA PHE A 23 10.12 8.92 6.92
C PHE A 23 9.52 8.09 8.05
N VAL A 24 9.48 6.76 7.95
CA VAL A 24 8.75 5.93 8.92
C VAL A 24 9.70 5.34 9.97
N PRO A 25 9.54 5.69 11.27
CA PRO A 25 10.38 5.15 12.32
C PRO A 25 10.25 3.63 12.45
N ARG A 26 11.37 2.91 12.59
CA ARG A 26 11.40 1.44 12.68
C ARG A 26 11.21 0.98 14.14
N THR A 27 10.00 1.15 14.67
CA THR A 27 9.62 0.68 16.01
C THR A 27 8.52 -0.38 15.92
N LYS A 28 8.39 -1.23 16.95
CA LYS A 28 7.33 -2.27 16.98
C LYS A 28 5.91 -1.70 16.98
N MET A 29 5.74 -0.44 17.39
CA MET A 29 4.43 0.22 17.50
C MET A 29 4.13 1.14 16.30
N THR A 30 5.06 1.30 15.36
CA THR A 30 4.83 2.15 14.19
C THR A 30 3.79 1.54 13.25
N VAL A 31 2.86 2.37 12.78
CA VAL A 31 1.85 2.02 11.78
C VAL A 31 1.84 3.08 10.68
N VAL A 32 1.88 2.65 9.42
CA VAL A 32 1.62 3.53 8.26
C VAL A 32 0.13 3.58 7.99
N LEU A 33 -0.48 4.76 8.08
CA LEU A 33 -1.88 4.99 7.75
C LEU A 33 -2.01 5.58 6.34
N ASP A 34 -2.79 4.93 5.49
CA ASP A 34 -3.23 5.49 4.21
C ASP A 34 -4.77 5.64 4.20
N PRO A 35 -5.31 6.86 4.43
CA PRO A 35 -6.75 7.06 4.51
C PRO A 35 -7.45 7.01 3.14
N PHE A 36 -6.68 7.01 2.04
CA PHE A 36 -7.18 6.95 0.67
C PHE A 36 -6.35 5.93 -0.12
N ALA A 37 -6.47 4.67 0.29
CA ALA A 37 -5.55 3.62 -0.13
C ALA A 37 -5.56 3.37 -1.65
N GLY A 38 -6.66 3.69 -2.35
CA GLY A 38 -6.79 3.49 -3.79
C GLY A 38 -6.47 2.05 -4.16
N SER A 39 -5.52 1.84 -5.07
CA SER A 39 -5.07 0.49 -5.43
C SER A 39 -4.18 -0.20 -4.37
N GLY A 40 -3.80 0.48 -3.28
CA GLY A 40 -3.09 -0.11 -2.14
C GLY A 40 -1.57 -0.07 -2.17
N SER A 41 -0.94 0.70 -3.07
CA SER A 41 0.53 0.70 -3.22
C SER A 41 1.27 1.04 -1.92
N THR A 42 0.74 1.91 -1.06
CA THR A 42 1.31 2.22 0.26
C THR A 42 1.32 1.01 1.18
N LEU A 43 0.22 0.26 1.21
CA LEU A 43 0.04 -0.91 2.09
C LEU A 43 0.94 -2.07 1.65
N VAL A 44 1.03 -2.30 0.34
CA VAL A 44 1.94 -3.30 -0.24
C VAL A 44 3.39 -2.96 0.10
N ALA A 45 3.80 -1.71 -0.09
CA ALA A 45 5.15 -1.28 0.26
C ALA A 45 5.44 -1.44 1.77
N ALA A 46 4.48 -1.10 2.64
CA ALA A 46 4.61 -1.30 4.08
C ALA A 46 4.74 -2.79 4.45
N LYS A 47 3.93 -3.67 3.83
CA LYS A 47 4.01 -5.13 3.97
C LYS A 47 5.40 -5.65 3.57
N GLU A 48 5.87 -5.29 2.38
CA GLU A 48 7.20 -5.70 1.87
C GLU A 48 8.34 -5.27 2.81
N LEU A 49 8.20 -4.09 3.42
CA LEU A 49 9.19 -3.53 4.34
C LEU A 49 9.00 -3.99 5.80
N GLY A 50 8.03 -4.87 6.09
CA GLY A 50 7.75 -5.38 7.44
C GLY A 50 7.27 -4.31 8.42
N VAL A 51 6.61 -3.26 7.94
CA VAL A 51 5.99 -2.22 8.78
C VAL A 51 4.51 -2.51 8.92
N ASN A 52 3.95 -2.32 10.11
CA ASN A 52 2.50 -2.40 10.29
C ASN A 52 1.81 -1.31 9.45
N TYR A 53 0.63 -1.60 8.94
CA TYR A 53 -0.12 -0.67 8.11
C TYR A 53 -1.62 -0.75 8.35
N LEU A 54 -2.30 0.36 8.06
CA LEU A 54 -3.75 0.46 8.02
C LEU A 54 -4.16 1.26 6.80
N GLY A 55 -5.10 0.73 6.01
CA GLY A 55 -5.63 1.39 4.82
C GLY A 55 -7.13 1.57 4.92
N ILE A 56 -7.63 2.71 4.45
CA ILE A 56 -9.05 3.00 4.30
C ILE A 56 -9.30 3.28 2.83
N GLU A 57 -10.34 2.66 2.28
CA GLU A 57 -10.79 2.87 0.91
C GLU A 57 -12.31 2.76 0.87
N ILE A 58 -12.95 3.71 0.20
CA ILE A 58 -14.40 3.83 0.15
C ILE A 58 -14.99 3.06 -1.03
N VAL A 59 -14.23 2.90 -2.11
CA VAL A 59 -14.68 2.20 -3.32
C VAL A 59 -14.48 0.69 -3.15
N PRO A 60 -15.56 -0.12 -3.07
CA PRO A 60 -15.44 -1.56 -2.80
C PRO A 60 -14.56 -2.32 -3.80
N ASP A 61 -14.62 -1.97 -5.08
CA ASP A 61 -13.80 -2.61 -6.12
C ASP A 61 -12.29 -2.43 -5.87
N TYR A 62 -11.89 -1.29 -5.32
CA TYR A 62 -10.49 -1.04 -4.96
C TYR A 62 -10.07 -1.80 -3.70
N VAL A 63 -11.00 -2.01 -2.76
CA VAL A 63 -10.77 -2.90 -1.62
C VAL A 63 -10.45 -4.32 -2.09
N ASP A 64 -11.15 -4.83 -3.11
CA ASP A 64 -10.88 -6.15 -3.66
C ASP A 64 -9.52 -6.22 -4.38
N ILE A 65 -9.11 -5.17 -5.09
CA ILE A 65 -7.76 -5.04 -5.64
C ILE A 65 -6.70 -5.06 -4.53
N ILE A 66 -6.90 -4.27 -3.46
CA ILE A 66 -6.00 -4.22 -2.30
C ILE A 66 -5.84 -5.62 -1.69
N LYS A 67 -6.96 -6.31 -1.42
CA LYS A 67 -6.95 -7.66 -0.83
C LYS A 67 -6.16 -8.65 -1.69
N LYS A 68 -6.38 -8.65 -3.01
CA LYS A 68 -5.63 -9.51 -3.94
C LYS A 68 -4.13 -9.21 -3.91
N ARG A 69 -3.75 -7.92 -3.94
CA ARG A 69 -2.35 -7.50 -3.87
C ARG A 69 -1.67 -7.83 -2.54
N LEU A 70 -2.41 -7.84 -1.43
CA LEU A 70 -1.91 -8.18 -0.10
C LEU A 70 -1.92 -9.68 0.20
N ALA A 71 -2.60 -10.51 -0.60
CA ALA A 71 -2.61 -11.97 -0.44
C ALA A 71 -1.37 -12.66 -1.04
N LEU A 72 -0.64 -11.96 -1.91
CA LEU A 72 0.68 -12.34 -2.45
C LEU A 72 1.77 -12.15 -1.41
#